data_AF-A0A199P0X0-F1
#
_entry.id   AF-A0A199P0X0-F1
#
_cell.length_a   1.000
_cell.length_b   1.000
_cell.length_c   1.000
_cell.angle_alpha   90.00
_cell.angle_beta   90.00
_cell.angle_gamma   90.00
#
_symmetry.space_group_name_H-M   'P 1'
#
loop_
_entity.id
_entity.type
_entity.pdbx_description
1 polymer ?
#
loop_
_entity_poly.entity_id
_entity_poly.type
_entity_poly.pdbx_seq_one_letter_code
_entity_poly.pdbx_strand_id
1 'polypeptide(L)'
;MKLALVVPGGVDRSGEYRVIPVLLTLIERLARSHELHVFVLHQEPAPACWELLGARIHNIGDGRTRLRAVAAIRAEHRQAPFDLVQSIFSGHCSLIAVAAARLLRRPSLVHIAGGELVALHAIGYGGRRKWQGRLREALVLRLADAVTAASAPIVEALQALGIAAERVPLGVDLRAWPPRAPRRRNGDTARLLHVASLNRVKDQPTLLRALAALARAGVAFRIDIVGVDTLDGQMQRLVAQLGLSQQVRFLGFKTQRELRPLVEAADLLVLSSLHEAGPLVLLEAAVAGVPTVGTGVGHLLEWAPSAALAVPTGDWAGLADALRQVLADDELRLRLAWSAQCRAVREDAEHTVRSFNTLYRRLCPQSA
;
A
#
# COMPACT_ATOMS: atom_id res chain seq x y z
N MET A 1 -7.72 25.12 -1.84
CA MET A 1 -7.27 25.19 -0.43
C MET A 1 -5.76 25.10 -0.40
N LYS A 2 -5.12 25.52 0.68
CA LYS A 2 -3.70 25.27 0.94
C LYS A 2 -3.56 24.10 1.91
N LEU A 3 -2.93 23.01 1.48
CA LEU A 3 -2.88 21.74 2.22
C LEU A 3 -1.44 21.39 2.62
N ALA A 4 -1.24 20.96 3.86
CA ALA A 4 0.01 20.38 4.33
C ALA A 4 -0.13 18.85 4.40
N LEU A 5 0.64 18.12 3.60
CA LEU A 5 0.63 16.66 3.55
C LEU A 5 1.92 16.08 4.13
N VAL A 6 1.85 15.32 5.22
CA VAL A 6 2.99 14.70 5.90
C VAL A 6 3.11 13.24 5.50
N VAL A 7 4.27 12.83 5.00
CA VAL A 7 4.54 11.45 4.53
C VAL A 7 5.90 10.96 5.01
N PRO A 8 6.10 9.64 5.20
CA PRO A 8 7.34 9.12 5.75
C PRO A 8 8.53 9.25 4.78
N GLY A 9 8.27 9.22 3.48
CA GLY A 9 9.23 9.07 2.39
C GLY A 9 8.48 8.73 1.11
N GLY A 10 9.17 8.26 0.07
CA GLY A 10 8.49 7.72 -1.11
C GLY A 10 8.13 8.77 -2.16
N VAL A 11 8.80 9.93 -2.13
CA VAL A 11 8.51 11.07 -3.01
C VAL A 11 9.83 11.62 -3.53
N ASP A 12 10.64 10.77 -4.16
CA ASP A 12 11.96 11.15 -4.69
C ASP A 12 11.89 12.24 -5.77
N ARG A 13 12.98 12.99 -5.95
CA ARG A 13 13.09 14.04 -6.99
C ARG A 13 12.81 13.51 -8.40
N SER A 14 13.19 12.26 -8.69
CA SER A 14 12.96 11.64 -10.00
C SER A 14 11.51 11.25 -10.25
N GLY A 15 10.70 11.04 -9.21
CA GLY A 15 9.38 10.43 -9.34
C GLY A 15 9.40 8.94 -9.73
N GLU A 16 10.56 8.29 -9.83
CA GLU A 16 10.67 6.89 -10.28
C GLU A 16 11.34 5.96 -9.26
N TYR A 17 12.40 6.42 -8.60
CA TYR A 17 13.19 5.61 -7.68
C TYR A 17 12.86 5.93 -6.23
N ARG A 18 12.79 4.92 -5.34
CA ARG A 18 12.44 5.12 -3.92
C ARG A 18 11.14 5.91 -3.75
N VAL A 19 10.14 5.59 -4.58
CA VAL A 19 8.82 6.19 -4.57
C VAL A 19 7.75 5.23 -4.06
N ILE A 20 6.67 5.79 -3.54
CA ILE A 20 5.42 5.07 -3.28
C ILE A 20 4.44 5.54 -4.36
N PRO A 21 4.14 4.72 -5.39
CA PRO A 21 3.38 5.15 -6.57
C PRO A 21 2.07 5.86 -6.24
N VAL A 22 1.30 5.34 -5.28
CA VAL A 22 0.03 5.96 -4.91
C VAL A 22 0.16 7.33 -4.24
N LEU A 23 1.28 7.60 -3.57
CA LEU A 23 1.55 8.94 -3.03
C LEU A 23 1.79 9.93 -4.17
N LEU A 24 2.55 9.54 -5.19
CA LEU A 24 2.78 10.40 -6.36
C LEU A 24 1.48 10.72 -7.08
N THR A 25 0.65 9.70 -7.33
CA THR A 25 -0.66 9.90 -7.95
C THR A 25 -1.54 10.81 -7.09
N LEU A 26 -1.59 10.58 -5.77
CA LEU A 26 -2.37 11.42 -4.86
C LEU A 26 -1.88 12.87 -4.88
N ILE A 27 -0.57 13.10 -4.83
CA ILE A 27 0.07 14.42 -4.88
C ILE A 27 -0.32 15.12 -6.18
N GLU A 28 -0.12 14.48 -7.33
CA GLU A 28 -0.42 15.07 -8.64
C GLU A 28 -1.88 15.47 -8.76
N ARG A 29 -2.81 14.63 -8.28
CA ARG A 29 -4.25 14.90 -8.39
C ARG A 29 -4.72 15.97 -7.43
N LEU A 30 -4.23 15.98 -6.20
CA LEU A 30 -4.56 17.02 -5.22
C LEU A 30 -4.03 18.38 -5.66
N ALA A 31 -2.80 18.44 -6.17
CA ALA A 31 -2.14 19.67 -6.64
C ALA A 31 -2.89 20.38 -7.78
N ARG A 32 -3.75 19.68 -8.53
CA ARG A 32 -4.59 20.28 -9.59
C ARG A 32 -5.66 21.24 -9.06
N SER A 33 -6.06 21.08 -7.79
CA SER A 33 -7.17 21.84 -7.19
C SER A 33 -6.78 22.53 -5.88
N HIS A 34 -5.57 22.28 -5.38
CA HIS A 34 -5.08 22.79 -4.11
C HIS A 34 -3.61 23.19 -4.21
N GLU A 35 -3.23 24.24 -3.48
CA GLU A 35 -1.83 24.53 -3.20
C GLU A 35 -1.32 23.48 -2.21
N LEU A 36 -0.49 22.54 -2.68
CA LEU A 36 -0.07 21.38 -1.90
C LEU A 36 1.40 21.50 -1.48
N HIS A 37 1.63 21.42 -0.17
CA HIS A 37 2.96 21.31 0.42
C HIS A 37 3.13 19.91 1.02
N VAL A 38 4.11 19.16 0.55
CA VAL A 38 4.38 17.79 1.01
C VAL A 38 5.61 17.79 1.90
N PHE A 39 5.45 17.47 3.19
CA PHE A 39 6.53 17.38 4.16
C PHE A 39 6.98 15.93 4.28
N VAL A 40 8.14 15.64 3.71
CA VAL A 40 8.71 14.30 3.63
C VAL A 40 9.73 14.12 4.75
N LEU A 41 9.47 13.16 5.64
CA LEU A 41 10.28 12.99 6.85
C LEU A 41 11.66 12.38 6.55
N HIS A 42 11.71 11.36 5.70
CA HIS A 42 12.92 10.58 5.42
C HIS A 42 13.01 10.24 3.91
N GLN A 43 13.56 11.15 3.10
CA GLN A 43 13.91 10.87 1.69
C GLN A 43 15.42 11.01 1.47
N GLU A 44 15.95 12.19 1.80
CA GLU A 44 17.37 12.53 1.73
C GLU A 44 17.88 12.93 3.13
N PRO A 45 19.14 12.61 3.50
CA PRO A 45 19.68 12.97 4.81
C PRO A 45 19.71 14.49 5.03
N ALA A 46 20.02 15.24 3.98
CA ALA A 46 20.10 16.70 4.01
C ALA A 46 18.73 17.33 3.70
N PRO A 47 18.32 18.38 4.43
CA PRO A 47 17.09 19.11 4.12
C PRO A 47 17.15 19.72 2.73
N ALA A 48 16.03 19.66 2.01
CA ALA A 48 15.94 20.18 0.65
C ALA A 48 14.49 20.53 0.31
N CYS A 49 14.32 21.35 -0.73
CA CYS A 49 13.01 21.68 -1.28
C CYS A 49 13.07 21.57 -2.80
N TRP A 50 12.01 21.02 -3.41
CA TRP A 50 11.85 20.96 -4.86
C TRP A 50 10.37 20.95 -5.24
N GLU A 51 10.08 21.18 -6.51
CA GLU A 51 8.73 21.03 -7.07
C GLU A 51 8.60 19.66 -7.73
N LEU A 52 7.49 18.96 -7.49
CA LEU A 52 7.19 17.67 -8.11
C LEU A 52 5.68 17.55 -8.30
N LEU A 53 5.25 17.22 -9.51
CA LEU A 53 3.83 16.96 -9.85
C LEU A 53 2.89 18.10 -9.43
N GLY A 54 3.35 19.35 -9.52
CA GLY A 54 2.58 20.54 -9.16
C GLY A 54 2.52 20.85 -7.67
N ALA A 55 3.27 20.11 -6.84
CA ALA A 55 3.35 20.33 -5.40
C ALA A 55 4.76 20.70 -4.95
N ARG A 56 4.85 21.50 -3.89
CA ARG A 56 6.12 21.83 -3.24
C ARG A 56 6.50 20.74 -2.24
N ILE A 57 7.62 20.09 -2.47
CA ILE A 57 8.13 19.02 -1.62
C ILE A 57 9.20 19.57 -0.68
N HIS A 58 9.00 19.33 0.62
CA HIS A 58 9.89 19.73 1.72
C HIS A 58 10.51 18.48 2.33
N ASN A 59 11.74 18.13 1.95
CA ASN A 59 12.49 17.10 2.65
C ASN A 59 13.07 17.67 3.95
N ILE A 60 12.65 17.10 5.08
CA ILE A 60 13.04 17.60 6.40
C ILE A 60 14.47 17.23 6.76
N GLY A 61 14.93 16.08 6.27
CA GLY A 61 16.25 15.53 6.57
C GLY A 61 16.35 14.85 7.94
N ASP A 62 17.51 14.27 8.17
CA ASP A 62 17.82 13.54 9.40
C ASP A 62 18.14 14.49 10.55
N GLY A 63 18.03 13.95 11.78
CA GLY A 63 18.31 14.69 13.01
C GLY A 63 17.18 15.62 13.43
N ARG A 64 16.62 15.40 14.63
CA ARG A 64 15.49 16.19 15.20
C ARG A 64 14.29 16.34 14.23
N THR A 65 14.11 15.40 13.30
CA THR A 65 13.13 15.45 12.19
C THR A 65 11.73 15.87 12.64
N ARG A 66 11.25 15.40 13.79
CA ARG A 66 9.94 15.78 14.35
C ARG A 66 9.79 17.28 14.61
N LEU A 67 10.74 17.88 15.32
CA LEU A 67 10.71 19.31 15.64
C LEU A 67 10.88 20.16 14.39
N ARG A 68 11.77 19.73 13.49
CA ARG A 68 12.03 20.41 12.22
C ARG A 68 10.82 20.38 11.29
N ALA A 69 10.11 19.25 11.22
CA ALA A 69 8.90 19.14 10.42
C ALA A 69 7.80 20.08 10.93
N VAL A 70 7.52 20.10 12.24
CA VAL A 70 6.55 21.04 12.82
C VAL A 70 6.98 22.50 12.59
N ALA A 71 8.27 22.81 12.73
CA ALA A 71 8.80 24.14 12.47
C ALA A 71 8.66 24.55 10.99
N ALA A 72 8.93 23.64 10.05
CA ALA A 72 8.78 23.87 8.61
C ALA A 72 7.31 24.12 8.24
N ILE A 73 6.38 23.30 8.74
CA ILE A 73 4.93 23.50 8.53
C ILE A 73 4.50 24.86 9.08
N ARG A 74 4.98 25.24 10.28
CA ARG A 74 4.69 26.56 10.87
C ARG A 74 5.28 27.72 10.07
N ALA A 75 6.48 27.56 9.52
CA ALA A 75 7.13 28.59 8.71
C ALA A 75 6.36 28.85 7.41
N GLU A 76 5.93 27.80 6.73
CA GLU A 76 5.10 27.92 5.52
C GLU A 76 3.70 28.49 5.85
N HIS A 77 3.10 28.09 6.98
CA HIS A 77 1.82 28.64 7.43
C HIS A 77 1.86 30.14 7.70
N ARG A 78 2.99 30.67 8.17
CA ARG A 78 3.17 32.10 8.41
C ARG A 78 3.24 32.92 7.12
N GLN A 79 3.71 32.32 6.03
CA GLN A 79 3.75 32.98 4.72
C GLN A 79 2.36 33.02 4.09
N ALA A 80 1.67 31.88 4.09
CA ALA A 80 0.25 31.79 3.76
C ALA A 80 -0.39 30.62 4.53
N PRO A 81 -1.56 30.83 5.17
CA PRO A 81 -2.12 29.86 6.09
C PRO A 81 -2.58 28.59 5.37
N PHE A 82 -2.17 27.43 5.90
CA PHE A 82 -2.80 26.14 5.60
C PHE A 82 -4.24 26.09 6.08
N ASP A 83 -5.10 25.47 5.29
CA ASP A 83 -6.49 25.16 5.65
C ASP A 83 -6.59 23.85 6.45
N LEU A 84 -5.72 22.88 6.17
CA LEU A 84 -5.73 21.54 6.76
C LEU A 84 -4.33 20.90 6.77
N VAL A 85 -4.07 20.06 7.77
CA VAL A 85 -2.85 19.23 7.84
C VAL A 85 -3.22 17.75 7.78
N GLN A 86 -2.79 17.04 6.74
CA GLN A 86 -3.03 15.61 6.55
C GLN A 86 -1.74 14.82 6.76
N SER A 87 -1.84 13.61 7.30
CA SER A 87 -0.78 12.59 7.19
C SER A 87 -1.27 11.36 6.44
N ILE A 88 -0.43 10.82 5.55
CA ILE A 88 -0.56 9.44 5.07
C ILE A 88 0.45 8.59 5.82
N PHE A 89 -0.01 7.43 6.28
CA PHE A 89 0.62 6.61 7.33
C PHE A 89 0.54 7.27 8.73
N SER A 90 0.47 6.42 9.75
CA SER A 90 0.49 6.86 11.16
C SER A 90 1.89 6.77 11.77
N GLY A 91 2.01 6.78 13.10
CA GLY A 91 3.29 6.83 13.79
C GLY A 91 3.82 8.25 13.92
N HIS A 92 5.00 8.51 13.35
CA HIS A 92 5.60 9.84 13.42
C HIS A 92 4.93 10.84 12.47
N CYS A 93 4.40 10.39 11.33
CA CYS A 93 3.68 11.24 10.39
C CYS A 93 2.43 11.86 11.04
N SER A 94 1.56 11.04 11.62
CA SER A 94 0.35 11.51 12.30
C SER A 94 0.66 12.33 13.55
N LEU A 95 1.69 11.96 14.32
CA LEU A 95 2.12 12.78 15.47
C LEU A 95 2.50 14.20 15.02
N ILE A 96 3.28 14.32 13.95
CA ILE A 96 3.71 15.61 13.41
C ILE A 96 2.51 16.38 12.85
N ALA A 97 1.67 15.72 12.04
CA ALA A 97 0.51 16.34 11.43
C ALA A 97 -0.47 16.89 12.48
N VAL A 98 -0.87 16.07 13.45
CA VAL A 98 -1.81 16.46 14.52
C VAL A 98 -1.21 17.54 15.44
N ALA A 99 0.08 17.44 15.78
CA ALA A 99 0.75 18.46 16.59
C ALA A 99 0.84 19.82 15.85
N ALA A 100 1.20 19.80 14.57
CA ALA A 100 1.24 21.01 13.75
C ALA A 100 -0.16 21.60 13.59
N ALA A 101 -1.17 20.78 13.28
CA ALA A 101 -2.55 21.25 13.11
C ALA A 101 -3.07 21.95 14.38
N ARG A 102 -2.84 21.37 15.56
CA ARG A 102 -3.19 22.01 16.84
C ARG A 102 -2.46 23.33 17.08
N LEU A 103 -1.15 23.37 16.83
CA LEU A 103 -0.36 24.59 17.00
C LEU A 103 -0.87 25.72 16.08
N LEU A 104 -1.35 25.36 14.89
CA LEU A 104 -1.86 26.27 13.87
C LEU A 104 -3.37 26.52 13.98
N ARG A 105 -4.08 25.86 14.90
CA ARG A 105 -5.55 25.86 15.03
C ARG A 105 -6.24 25.51 13.71
N ARG A 106 -5.77 24.46 13.05
CA ARG A 106 -6.31 23.90 11.80
C ARG A 106 -6.76 22.45 11.99
N PRO A 107 -7.73 21.98 11.22
CA PRO A 107 -8.14 20.58 11.24
C PRO A 107 -7.01 19.67 10.76
N SER A 108 -7.04 18.45 11.29
CA SER A 108 -6.12 17.36 11.01
C SER A 108 -6.83 16.13 10.46
N LEU A 109 -6.23 15.51 9.44
CA LEU A 109 -6.70 14.26 8.86
C LEU A 109 -5.60 13.21 8.89
N VAL A 110 -5.87 12.05 9.47
CA VAL A 110 -4.91 10.93 9.50
C VAL A 110 -5.42 9.79 8.62
N HIS A 111 -4.59 9.32 7.69
CA HIS A 111 -4.89 8.14 6.87
C HIS A 111 -3.99 6.96 7.24
N ILE A 112 -4.59 5.85 7.66
CA ILE A 112 -3.89 4.60 8.01
C ILE A 112 -3.67 3.76 6.75
N ALA A 113 -2.40 3.48 6.45
CA ALA A 113 -2.00 2.80 5.20
C ALA A 113 -0.88 1.77 5.37
N GLY A 114 -0.49 1.40 6.60
CA GLY A 114 0.60 0.46 6.86
C GLY A 114 0.37 -0.48 8.05
N GLY A 115 1.47 -0.87 8.71
CA GLY A 115 1.48 -1.75 9.89
C GLY A 115 1.30 -1.03 11.22
N GLU A 116 0.72 0.17 11.25
CA GLU A 116 0.73 1.04 12.43
C GLU A 116 -0.14 0.48 13.56
N LEU A 117 -1.22 -0.22 13.22
CA LEU A 117 -2.15 -0.85 14.16
C LEU A 117 -1.77 -2.28 14.57
N VAL A 118 -0.61 -2.75 14.13
CA VAL A 118 -0.23 -4.17 14.22
C VAL A 118 0.86 -4.40 15.27
N ALA A 119 0.88 -5.61 15.83
CA ALA A 119 1.92 -6.07 16.76
C ALA A 119 2.31 -7.54 16.51
N LEU A 120 3.08 -7.79 15.44
CA LEU A 120 3.63 -9.11 15.11
C LEU A 120 4.99 -9.29 15.79
N HIS A 121 4.97 -9.78 17.04
CA HIS A 121 6.16 -9.91 17.87
C HIS A 121 7.19 -10.89 17.30
N ALA A 122 6.73 -12.01 16.74
CA ALA A 122 7.59 -13.08 16.20
C ALA A 122 8.56 -12.61 15.09
N ILE A 123 8.15 -11.62 14.29
CA ILE A 123 8.97 -11.08 13.19
C ILE A 123 9.46 -9.65 13.45
N GLY A 124 9.17 -9.13 14.63
CA GLY A 124 9.53 -7.78 14.99
C GLY A 124 8.81 -6.68 14.17
N TYR A 125 7.58 -6.90 13.73
CA TYR A 125 6.84 -5.96 12.89
C TYR A 125 5.65 -5.29 13.59
N GLY A 126 5.42 -4.00 13.29
CA GLY A 126 4.21 -3.27 13.65
C GLY A 126 4.38 -2.15 14.68
N GLY A 127 3.58 -1.09 14.52
CA GLY A 127 3.67 0.15 15.30
C GLY A 127 3.26 0.01 16.77
N ARG A 128 2.47 -1.01 17.11
CA ARG A 128 1.92 -1.26 18.45
C ARG A 128 2.67 -2.31 19.26
N ARG A 129 3.83 -2.79 18.77
CA ARG A 129 4.71 -3.72 19.50
C ARG A 129 5.12 -3.18 20.87
N LYS A 130 5.59 -1.93 20.92
CA LYS A 130 6.01 -1.26 22.16
C LYS A 130 4.84 -0.50 22.77
N TRP A 131 4.77 -0.46 24.10
CA TRP A 131 3.74 0.28 24.84
C TRP A 131 3.72 1.78 24.47
N GLN A 132 4.89 2.38 24.25
CA GLN A 132 5.03 3.78 23.81
C GLN A 132 4.35 4.03 22.46
N GLY A 133 4.47 3.07 21.53
CA GLY A 133 3.78 3.11 20.25
C GLY A 133 2.27 3.03 20.42
N ARG A 134 1.79 2.09 21.25
CA ARG A 134 0.35 1.96 21.57
C ARG A 134 -0.24 3.24 22.15
N LEU A 135 0.44 3.83 23.14
CA LEU A 135 0.00 5.07 23.77
C LEU A 135 -0.02 6.24 22.79
N ARG A 136 1.03 6.36 21.96
CA ARG A 136 1.10 7.40 20.92
C ARG A 136 -0.04 7.27 19.92
N GLU A 137 -0.27 6.09 19.37
CA GLU A 137 -1.36 5.87 18.40
C GLU A 137 -2.72 6.16 19.04
N ALA A 138 -2.97 5.65 20.25
CA ALA A 138 -4.24 5.88 20.96
C ALA A 138 -4.49 7.37 21.23
N LEU A 139 -3.46 8.12 21.61
CA LEU A 139 -3.58 9.55 21.85
C LEU A 139 -3.72 10.33 20.55
N VAL A 140 -2.81 10.15 19.60
CA VAL A 140 -2.78 10.92 18.34
C VAL A 140 -4.04 10.72 17.51
N LEU A 141 -4.55 9.50 17.43
CA LEU A 141 -5.75 9.21 16.61
C LEU A 141 -7.03 9.76 17.25
N ARG A 142 -7.16 9.74 18.59
CA ARG A 142 -8.28 10.41 19.29
C ARG A 142 -8.23 11.93 19.18
N LEU A 143 -7.04 12.45 18.95
CA LEU A 143 -6.74 13.85 18.83
C LEU A 143 -6.79 14.34 17.38
N ALA A 144 -7.01 13.47 16.39
CA ALA A 144 -7.23 13.87 15.02
C ALA A 144 -8.69 14.28 14.80
N ASP A 145 -8.95 15.26 13.93
CA ASP A 145 -10.32 15.69 13.62
C ASP A 145 -11.04 14.70 12.71
N ALA A 146 -10.28 13.96 11.90
CA ALA A 146 -10.77 12.80 11.15
C ALA A 146 -9.69 11.73 11.00
N VAL A 147 -10.12 10.46 11.00
CA VAL A 147 -9.30 9.30 10.71
C VAL A 147 -9.90 8.55 9.53
N THR A 148 -9.04 8.12 8.61
CA THR A 148 -9.42 7.28 7.46
C THR A 148 -8.51 6.07 7.36
N ALA A 149 -8.96 5.04 6.66
CA ALA A 149 -8.15 3.86 6.38
C ALA A 149 -8.39 3.32 4.97
N ALA A 150 -7.38 2.64 4.43
CA ALA A 150 -7.41 2.13 3.06
C ALA A 150 -8.47 1.04 2.84
N SER A 151 -8.70 0.16 3.82
CA SER A 151 -9.56 -1.02 3.67
C SER A 151 -10.49 -1.25 4.87
N ALA A 152 -11.58 -1.98 4.65
CA ALA A 152 -12.56 -2.27 5.69
C ALA A 152 -11.97 -3.01 6.91
N PRO A 153 -11.10 -4.03 6.76
CA PRO A 153 -10.46 -4.68 7.91
C PRO A 153 -9.64 -3.72 8.78
N ILE A 154 -9.05 -2.67 8.18
CA ILE A 154 -8.30 -1.65 8.94
C ILE A 154 -9.26 -0.70 9.65
N VAL A 155 -10.41 -0.37 9.05
CA VAL A 155 -11.48 0.38 9.73
C VAL A 155 -12.01 -0.39 10.93
N GLU A 156 -12.28 -1.69 10.79
CA GLU A 156 -12.72 -2.56 11.89
C GLU A 156 -11.67 -2.62 13.01
N ALA A 157 -10.38 -2.71 12.65
CA ALA A 157 -9.30 -2.66 13.62
C ALA A 157 -9.24 -1.31 14.38
N LEU A 158 -9.57 -0.19 13.74
CA LEU A 158 -9.69 1.12 14.40
C LEU A 158 -10.92 1.18 15.31
N GLN A 159 -12.06 0.65 14.87
CA GLN A 159 -13.29 0.61 15.65
C GLN A 159 -13.13 -0.23 16.92
N ALA A 160 -12.43 -1.37 16.84
CA ALA A 160 -12.08 -2.19 18.00
C ALA A 160 -11.20 -1.44 19.04
N LEU A 161 -10.54 -0.35 18.62
CA LEU A 161 -9.76 0.54 19.47
C LEU A 161 -10.56 1.76 19.97
N GLY A 162 -11.85 1.84 19.64
CA GLY A 162 -12.72 2.97 19.94
C GLY A 162 -12.40 4.22 19.12
N ILE A 163 -11.86 4.05 17.91
CA ILE A 163 -11.51 5.15 17.00
C ILE A 163 -12.49 5.10 15.81
N ALA A 164 -13.28 6.15 15.65
CA ALA A 164 -14.13 6.30 14.47
C ALA A 164 -13.26 6.59 13.25
N ALA A 165 -13.48 5.85 12.16
CA ALA A 165 -12.73 6.01 10.93
C ALA A 165 -13.60 5.75 9.69
N GLU A 166 -13.28 6.43 8.60
CA GLU A 166 -13.93 6.27 7.31
C GLU A 166 -13.03 5.52 6.32
N ARG A 167 -13.63 4.65 5.50
CA ARG A 167 -12.91 3.95 4.45
C ARG A 167 -12.63 4.88 3.27
N VAL A 168 -11.36 5.09 2.95
CA VAL A 168 -10.92 5.81 1.75
C VAL A 168 -9.86 4.94 1.06
N PRO A 169 -10.21 4.18 0.00
CA PRO A 169 -9.23 3.34 -0.68
C PRO A 169 -8.19 4.22 -1.39
N LEU A 170 -6.97 3.69 -1.49
CA LEU A 170 -5.88 4.29 -2.26
C LEU A 170 -5.84 3.63 -3.63
N GLY A 171 -6.54 4.24 -4.59
CA GLY A 171 -6.76 3.68 -5.92
C GLY A 171 -5.57 3.84 -6.87
N VAL A 172 -5.55 3.00 -7.91
CA VAL A 172 -4.53 3.03 -8.96
C VAL A 172 -4.81 4.13 -9.98
N ASP A 173 -3.76 4.71 -10.58
CA ASP A 173 -3.92 5.63 -11.70
C ASP A 173 -4.23 4.87 -13.00
N LEU A 174 -5.47 4.99 -13.49
CA LEU A 174 -5.91 4.32 -14.72
C LEU A 174 -5.20 4.84 -15.99
N ARG A 175 -4.48 5.97 -15.93
CA ARG A 175 -3.61 6.40 -17.04
C ARG A 175 -2.32 5.60 -17.09
N ALA A 176 -1.71 5.34 -15.94
CA ALA A 176 -0.51 4.51 -15.83
C ALA A 176 -0.83 3.02 -15.98
N TRP A 177 -2.03 2.61 -15.53
CA TRP A 177 -2.58 1.26 -15.58
C TRP A 177 -3.95 1.27 -16.29
N PRO A 178 -4.01 1.38 -17.62
CA PRO A 178 -5.25 1.28 -18.36
C PRO A 178 -5.88 -0.11 -18.19
N PRO A 179 -7.20 -0.20 -18.01
CA PRO A 179 -7.90 -1.47 -17.90
C PRO A 179 -7.64 -2.41 -19.08
N ARG A 180 -7.36 -3.68 -18.79
CA ARG A 180 -7.20 -4.76 -19.78
C ARG A 180 -8.20 -5.85 -19.48
N ALA A 181 -8.97 -6.27 -20.49
CA ALA A 181 -9.95 -7.34 -20.30
C ALA A 181 -9.30 -8.61 -19.71
N PRO A 182 -9.92 -9.27 -18.72
CA PRO A 182 -9.48 -10.58 -18.27
C PRO A 182 -9.34 -11.54 -19.46
N ARG A 183 -8.22 -12.26 -19.50
CA ARG A 183 -7.88 -13.16 -20.60
C ARG A 183 -7.75 -14.60 -20.11
N ARG A 184 -8.03 -15.56 -20.99
CA ARG A 184 -7.69 -16.98 -20.77
C ARG A 184 -6.18 -17.17 -20.68
N ARG A 185 -5.75 -18.26 -20.02
CA ARG A 185 -4.35 -18.68 -20.01
C ARG A 185 -3.93 -19.10 -21.41
N ASN A 186 -2.67 -18.83 -21.75
CA ASN A 186 -2.07 -19.30 -23.00
C ASN A 186 -0.96 -20.30 -22.66
N GLY A 187 -1.21 -21.57 -22.97
CA GLY A 187 -0.29 -22.69 -22.73
C GLY A 187 -0.46 -23.39 -21.37
N ASP A 188 0.20 -24.53 -21.24
CA ASP A 188 0.01 -25.45 -20.13
C ASP A 188 0.72 -24.99 -18.84
N THR A 189 1.81 -24.24 -18.97
CA THR A 189 2.59 -23.72 -17.84
C THR A 189 2.01 -22.40 -17.34
N ALA A 190 1.48 -22.40 -16.11
CA ALA A 190 0.94 -21.19 -15.48
C ALA A 190 2.04 -20.14 -15.18
N ARG A 191 1.74 -18.87 -15.46
CA ARG A 191 2.63 -17.74 -15.14
C ARG A 191 2.15 -17.06 -13.86
N LEU A 192 2.83 -17.33 -12.76
CA LEU A 192 2.54 -16.70 -11.47
C LEU A 192 3.43 -15.47 -11.27
N LEU A 193 2.93 -14.51 -10.50
CA LEU A 193 3.68 -13.32 -10.13
C LEU A 193 3.55 -13.06 -8.63
N HIS A 194 4.63 -12.69 -7.97
CA HIS A 194 4.64 -12.17 -6.61
C HIS A 194 5.41 -10.86 -6.59
N VAL A 195 4.78 -9.78 -6.15
CA VAL A 195 5.38 -8.44 -6.11
C VAL A 195 5.40 -7.93 -4.69
N ALA A 196 6.54 -8.08 -4.04
CA ALA A 196 6.81 -7.53 -2.72
C ALA A 196 8.31 -7.58 -2.40
N SER A 197 8.82 -6.62 -1.63
CA SER A 197 10.15 -6.76 -1.04
C SER A 197 10.25 -8.07 -0.23
N LEU A 198 11.38 -8.76 -0.33
CA LEU A 198 11.65 -9.94 0.49
C LEU A 198 11.98 -9.46 1.89
N ASN A 199 11.01 -9.58 2.79
CA ASN A 199 11.12 -9.22 4.19
C ASN A 199 10.13 -10.06 5.01
N ARG A 200 10.28 -10.04 6.33
CA ARG A 200 9.54 -10.96 7.20
C ARG A 200 8.03 -10.78 7.20
N VAL A 201 7.50 -9.57 6.93
CA VAL A 201 6.03 -9.35 6.93
C VAL A 201 5.36 -9.89 5.67
N LYS A 202 6.12 -10.02 4.57
CA LYS A 202 5.60 -10.54 3.30
C LYS A 202 5.57 -12.07 3.25
N ASP A 203 6.21 -12.74 4.20
CA ASP A 203 6.14 -14.18 4.46
C ASP A 203 6.26 -15.07 3.22
N GLN A 204 7.29 -14.78 2.42
CA GLN A 204 7.69 -15.63 1.30
C GLN A 204 7.93 -17.10 1.66
N PRO A 205 8.34 -17.50 2.89
CA PRO A 205 8.35 -18.92 3.27
C PRO A 205 7.01 -19.63 3.06
N THR A 206 5.88 -18.98 3.37
CA THR A 206 4.54 -19.53 3.12
C THR A 206 4.26 -19.70 1.63
N LEU A 207 4.59 -18.69 0.82
CA LEU A 207 4.50 -18.78 -0.65
C LEU A 207 5.33 -19.94 -1.19
N LEU A 208 6.61 -20.04 -0.83
CA LEU A 208 7.52 -21.04 -1.37
C LEU A 208 7.12 -22.46 -0.97
N ARG A 209 6.62 -22.68 0.26
CA ARG A 209 6.06 -23.98 0.68
C ARG A 209 4.81 -24.35 -0.11
N ALA A 210 3.93 -23.39 -0.38
CA ALA A 210 2.74 -23.61 -1.20
C ALA A 210 3.12 -24.01 -2.64
N LEU A 211 4.10 -23.32 -3.24
CA LEU A 211 4.62 -23.65 -4.57
C LEU A 211 5.30 -25.02 -4.62
N ALA A 212 6.02 -25.41 -3.57
CA ALA A 212 6.60 -26.75 -3.48
C ALA A 212 5.53 -27.84 -3.43
N ALA A 213 4.40 -27.59 -2.76
CA ALA A 213 3.25 -28.50 -2.77
C ALA A 213 2.58 -28.56 -4.15
N LEU A 214 2.43 -27.40 -4.80
CA LEU A 214 1.89 -27.29 -6.16
C LEU A 214 2.74 -28.07 -7.18
N ALA A 215 4.07 -27.97 -7.08
CA ALA A 215 5.01 -28.71 -7.93
C ALA A 215 4.93 -30.23 -7.69
N ARG A 216 4.86 -30.67 -6.42
CA ARG A 216 4.67 -32.09 -6.07
C ARG A 216 3.35 -32.66 -6.59
N ALA A 217 2.31 -31.84 -6.73
CA ALA A 217 1.04 -32.21 -7.33
C ALA A 217 1.07 -32.24 -8.87
N GLY A 218 2.22 -32.02 -9.51
CA GLY A 218 2.39 -32.12 -10.97
C GLY A 218 1.87 -30.91 -11.75
N VAL A 219 1.56 -29.79 -11.07
CA VAL A 219 1.10 -28.57 -11.75
C VAL A 219 2.29 -27.85 -12.38
N ALA A 220 2.24 -27.62 -13.69
CA ALA A 220 3.27 -26.88 -14.41
C ALA A 220 3.11 -25.36 -14.17
N PHE A 221 4.12 -24.72 -13.58
CA PHE A 221 4.14 -23.27 -13.38
C PHE A 221 5.55 -22.68 -13.43
N ARG A 222 5.61 -21.37 -13.63
CA ARG A 222 6.75 -20.52 -13.32
C ARG A 222 6.28 -19.34 -12.49
N ILE A 223 7.09 -18.86 -11.56
CA ILE A 223 6.82 -17.66 -10.80
C ILE A 223 7.96 -16.65 -10.92
N ASP A 224 7.58 -15.42 -11.23
CA ASP A 224 8.45 -14.27 -11.10
C ASP A 224 8.22 -13.60 -9.73
N ILE A 225 9.32 -13.36 -9.01
CA ILE A 225 9.33 -12.68 -7.73
C ILE A 225 10.04 -11.33 -7.89
N VAL A 226 9.28 -10.24 -7.71
CA VAL A 226 9.74 -8.86 -7.89
C VAL A 226 9.78 -8.15 -6.54
N GLY A 227 10.93 -7.59 -6.19
CA GLY A 227 11.13 -6.83 -4.96
C GLY A 227 12.59 -6.79 -4.50
N VAL A 228 12.89 -5.82 -3.63
CA VAL A 228 14.21 -5.73 -2.98
C VAL A 228 14.39 -6.88 -1.99
N ASP A 229 15.54 -7.54 -2.03
CA ASP A 229 15.92 -8.53 -1.03
C ASP A 229 16.48 -7.85 0.23
N THR A 230 15.82 -8.03 1.37
CA THR A 230 16.29 -7.55 2.68
C THR A 230 16.61 -8.70 3.64
N LEU A 231 16.64 -9.93 3.12
CA LEU A 231 16.87 -11.17 3.87
C LEU A 231 18.17 -11.87 3.43
N ASP A 232 19.07 -11.15 2.77
CA ASP A 232 20.42 -11.61 2.43
C ASP A 232 20.45 -12.99 1.75
N GLY A 233 19.60 -13.18 0.73
CA GLY A 233 19.55 -14.41 -0.04
C GLY A 233 18.81 -15.58 0.64
N GLN A 234 18.14 -15.36 1.77
CA GLN A 234 17.48 -16.44 2.52
C GLN A 234 16.42 -17.16 1.69
N MET A 235 15.66 -16.44 0.86
CA MET A 235 14.59 -17.03 0.05
C MET A 235 15.12 -17.86 -1.12
N GLN A 236 16.26 -17.47 -1.68
CA GLN A 236 16.96 -18.16 -2.76
C GLN A 236 17.50 -19.49 -2.24
N ARG A 237 18.07 -19.52 -1.02
CA ARG A 237 18.46 -20.76 -0.34
C ARG A 237 17.25 -21.67 -0.09
N LEU A 238 16.13 -21.10 0.35
CA LEU A 238 14.89 -21.87 0.56
C LEU A 238 14.33 -22.46 -0.75
N VAL A 239 14.40 -21.71 -1.86
CA VAL A 239 14.05 -22.22 -3.21
C VAL A 239 14.89 -23.43 -3.58
N ALA A 240 16.20 -23.37 -3.36
CA ALA A 240 17.10 -24.49 -3.63
C ALA A 240 16.76 -25.71 -2.75
N GLN A 241 16.52 -25.50 -1.46
CA GLN A 241 16.13 -26.56 -0.51
C GLN A 241 14.80 -27.23 -0.88
N LEU A 242 13.85 -26.47 -1.43
CA LEU A 242 12.54 -26.97 -1.85
C LEU A 242 12.54 -27.55 -3.27
N GLY A 243 13.68 -27.54 -3.99
CA GLY A 243 13.77 -28.04 -5.36
C GLY A 243 13.04 -27.17 -6.39
N LEU A 244 12.87 -25.88 -6.12
CA LEU A 244 12.08 -24.95 -6.94
C LEU A 244 12.92 -24.08 -7.90
N SER A 245 14.21 -24.39 -8.06
CA SER A 245 15.15 -23.54 -8.80
C SER A 245 14.82 -23.34 -10.28
N GLN A 246 14.05 -24.25 -10.89
CA GLN A 246 13.62 -24.15 -12.29
C GLN A 246 12.31 -23.36 -12.45
N GLN A 247 11.53 -23.24 -11.38
CA GLN A 247 10.21 -22.62 -11.38
C GLN A 247 10.26 -21.17 -10.87
N VAL A 248 11.20 -20.82 -10.00
CA VAL A 248 11.23 -19.52 -9.32
C VAL A 248 12.35 -18.64 -9.88
N ARG A 249 11.99 -17.43 -10.32
CA ARG A 249 12.93 -16.40 -10.76
C ARG A 249 12.80 -15.14 -9.90
N PHE A 250 13.91 -14.72 -9.29
CA PHE A 250 13.99 -13.44 -8.59
C PHE A 250 14.45 -12.35 -9.55
N LEU A 251 13.65 -11.28 -9.68
CA LEU A 251 13.89 -10.19 -10.63
C LEU A 251 14.44 -8.92 -9.99
N GLY A 252 14.57 -8.90 -8.66
CA GLY A 252 14.95 -7.72 -7.90
C GLY A 252 13.89 -6.61 -7.95
N PHE A 253 14.30 -5.38 -7.64
CA PHE A 253 13.44 -4.20 -7.75
C PHE A 253 13.10 -3.90 -9.22
N LYS A 254 11.86 -3.44 -9.45
CA LYS A 254 11.37 -2.94 -10.73
C LYS A 254 10.63 -1.63 -10.52
N THR A 255 10.88 -0.67 -11.39
CA THR A 255 10.05 0.53 -11.50
C THR A 255 8.64 0.16 -11.99
N GLN A 256 7.67 1.05 -11.81
CA GLN A 256 6.30 0.82 -12.28
C GLN A 256 6.22 0.52 -13.79
N ARG A 257 7.06 1.20 -14.60
CA ARG A 257 7.17 0.97 -16.04
C ARG A 257 7.66 -0.43 -16.39
N GLU A 258 8.61 -0.97 -15.62
CA GLU A 258 9.14 -2.32 -15.83
C GLU A 258 8.25 -3.42 -15.24
N LEU A 259 7.54 -3.10 -14.15
CA LEU A 259 6.63 -4.03 -13.48
C LEU A 259 5.40 -4.32 -14.33
N ARG A 260 4.86 -3.30 -15.00
CA ARG A 260 3.59 -3.40 -15.73
C ARG A 260 3.55 -4.53 -16.78
N PRO A 261 4.55 -4.70 -17.68
CA PRO A 261 4.56 -5.83 -18.59
C PRO A 261 4.57 -7.20 -17.89
N LEU A 262 5.19 -7.31 -16.71
CA LEU A 262 5.20 -8.56 -15.92
C LEU A 262 3.81 -8.87 -15.37
N VAL A 263 3.11 -7.85 -14.87
CA VAL A 263 1.73 -7.98 -14.40
C VAL A 263 0.81 -8.36 -15.56
N GLU A 264 0.82 -7.64 -16.68
CA GLU A 264 -0.03 -7.93 -17.85
C GLU A 264 0.21 -9.35 -18.42
N ALA A 265 1.44 -9.87 -18.30
CA ALA A 265 1.81 -11.22 -18.74
C ALA A 265 1.49 -12.34 -17.73
N ALA A 266 1.18 -12.02 -16.48
CA ALA A 266 0.86 -13.00 -15.45
C ALA A 266 -0.54 -13.58 -15.64
N ASP A 267 -0.72 -14.85 -15.27
CA ASP A 267 -2.03 -15.51 -15.22
C ASP A 267 -2.69 -15.38 -13.84
N LEU A 268 -1.87 -15.19 -12.80
CA LEU A 268 -2.29 -15.10 -11.41
C LEU A 268 -1.25 -14.31 -10.57
N LEU A 269 -1.72 -13.33 -9.80
CA LEU A 269 -0.94 -12.70 -8.75
C LEU A 269 -1.07 -13.51 -7.44
N VAL A 270 0.04 -13.73 -6.75
CA VAL A 270 0.07 -14.46 -5.48
C VAL A 270 0.62 -13.58 -4.35
N LEU A 271 -0.14 -13.45 -3.26
CA LEU A 271 0.26 -12.73 -2.05
C LEU A 271 0.37 -13.68 -0.85
N SER A 272 1.37 -13.47 0.02
CA SER A 272 1.61 -14.31 1.20
C SER A 272 1.77 -13.51 2.49
N SER A 273 1.53 -12.20 2.44
CA SER A 273 1.79 -11.29 3.55
C SER A 273 1.05 -11.66 4.82
N LEU A 274 1.74 -11.51 5.97
CA LEU A 274 1.12 -11.56 7.30
C LEU A 274 0.33 -10.29 7.60
N HIS A 275 0.65 -9.18 6.92
CA HIS A 275 -0.08 -7.92 7.05
C HIS A 275 0.03 -7.06 5.79
N GLU A 276 -1.08 -6.46 5.40
CA GLU A 276 -1.19 -5.35 4.44
C GLU A 276 -2.34 -4.44 4.86
N ALA A 277 -2.21 -3.12 4.71
CA ALA A 277 -3.35 -2.22 4.85
C ALA A 277 -4.20 -2.18 3.55
N GLY A 278 -3.55 -2.26 2.40
CA GLY A 278 -4.16 -2.21 1.08
C GLY A 278 -3.08 -2.38 0.00
N PRO A 279 -2.75 -3.62 -0.42
CA PRO A 279 -1.62 -3.86 -1.31
C PRO A 279 -1.93 -3.30 -2.70
N LEU A 280 -1.22 -2.26 -3.14
CA LEU A 280 -1.46 -1.60 -4.43
C LEU A 280 -1.34 -2.56 -5.62
N VAL A 281 -0.40 -3.51 -5.56
CA VAL A 281 -0.21 -4.51 -6.62
C VAL A 281 -1.46 -5.34 -6.88
N LEU A 282 -2.33 -5.53 -5.88
CA LEU A 282 -3.62 -6.20 -6.08
C LEU A 282 -4.54 -5.35 -6.97
N LEU A 283 -4.55 -4.03 -6.81
CA LEU A 283 -5.32 -3.11 -7.66
C LEU A 283 -4.70 -3.04 -9.07
N GLU A 284 -3.36 -2.96 -9.17
CA GLU A 284 -2.64 -2.98 -10.44
C GLU A 284 -2.94 -4.26 -11.25
N ALA A 285 -2.88 -5.43 -10.60
CA ALA A 285 -3.24 -6.71 -11.20
C ALA A 285 -4.72 -6.78 -11.60
N ALA A 286 -5.62 -6.32 -10.72
CA ALA A 286 -7.04 -6.28 -11.01
C ALA A 286 -7.36 -5.43 -12.25
N VAL A 287 -6.77 -4.23 -12.36
CA VAL A 287 -6.96 -3.39 -13.55
C VAL A 287 -6.34 -4.03 -14.80
N ALA A 288 -5.24 -4.75 -14.67
CA ALA A 288 -4.65 -5.54 -15.75
C ALA A 288 -5.44 -6.82 -16.12
N GLY A 289 -6.57 -7.10 -15.46
CA GLY A 289 -7.38 -8.30 -15.71
C GLY A 289 -6.75 -9.58 -15.16
N VAL A 290 -5.87 -9.45 -14.16
CA VAL A 290 -5.16 -10.57 -13.50
C VAL A 290 -5.77 -10.79 -12.12
N PRO A 291 -6.30 -12.00 -11.84
CA PRO A 291 -6.86 -12.31 -10.54
C PRO A 291 -5.77 -12.46 -9.48
N THR A 292 -6.18 -12.39 -8.21
CA THR A 292 -5.27 -12.54 -7.07
C THR A 292 -5.72 -13.66 -6.13
N VAL A 293 -4.76 -14.49 -5.73
CA VAL A 293 -4.88 -15.48 -4.66
C VAL A 293 -3.87 -15.13 -3.57
N GLY A 294 -4.22 -15.29 -2.30
CA GLY A 294 -3.24 -15.06 -1.24
C GLY A 294 -3.76 -15.17 0.18
N THR A 295 -3.01 -14.62 1.13
CA THR A 295 -3.40 -14.55 2.54
C THR A 295 -4.40 -13.42 2.81
N GLY A 296 -5.38 -13.67 3.67
CA GLY A 296 -6.48 -12.75 3.98
C GLY A 296 -6.04 -11.52 4.78
N VAL A 297 -5.50 -10.53 4.08
CA VAL A 297 -5.08 -9.23 4.64
C VAL A 297 -5.59 -8.07 3.80
N GLY A 298 -5.88 -6.93 4.45
CA GLY A 298 -6.29 -5.69 3.80
C GLY A 298 -7.35 -5.89 2.71
N HIS A 299 -7.09 -5.37 1.51
CA HIS A 299 -8.01 -5.52 0.37
C HIS A 299 -8.26 -6.97 -0.04
N LEU A 300 -7.31 -7.89 0.11
CA LEU A 300 -7.56 -9.27 -0.30
C LEU A 300 -8.68 -9.89 0.54
N LEU A 301 -8.68 -9.66 1.85
CA LEU A 301 -9.75 -10.13 2.74
C LEU A 301 -11.08 -9.42 2.42
N GLU A 302 -11.04 -8.12 2.15
CA GLU A 302 -12.21 -7.31 1.81
C GLU A 302 -12.83 -7.68 0.44
N TRP A 303 -12.04 -8.26 -0.45
CA TRP A 303 -12.45 -8.62 -1.82
C TRP A 303 -12.82 -10.09 -1.95
N ALA A 304 -12.39 -10.93 -1.00
CA ALA A 304 -12.76 -12.33 -0.96
C ALA A 304 -14.22 -12.54 -0.53
N PRO A 305 -14.90 -13.58 -1.02
CA PRO A 305 -14.42 -14.56 -2.01
C PRO A 305 -14.72 -14.16 -3.47
N SER A 306 -15.39 -13.02 -3.72
CA SER A 306 -15.96 -12.71 -5.03
C SER A 306 -14.98 -12.10 -6.04
N ALA A 307 -13.99 -11.36 -5.56
CA ALA A 307 -13.01 -10.62 -6.35
C ALA A 307 -11.55 -11.01 -6.02
N ALA A 308 -11.36 -11.93 -5.10
CA ALA A 308 -10.09 -12.55 -4.76
C ALA A 308 -10.36 -13.87 -4.03
N LEU A 309 -9.37 -14.74 -3.94
CA LEU A 309 -9.44 -15.90 -3.06
C LEU A 309 -8.39 -15.77 -1.96
N ALA A 310 -8.87 -15.77 -0.72
CA ALA A 310 -8.06 -15.53 0.47
C ALA A 310 -8.02 -16.78 1.36
N VAL A 311 -6.85 -17.04 1.95
CA VAL A 311 -6.61 -18.09 2.95
C VAL A 311 -6.06 -17.49 4.25
N PRO A 312 -6.09 -18.19 5.39
CA PRO A 312 -5.49 -17.67 6.61
C PRO A 312 -3.99 -17.34 6.44
N THR A 313 -3.51 -16.33 7.16
CA THR A 313 -2.08 -15.96 7.15
C THR A 313 -1.21 -17.11 7.66
N GLY A 314 -0.13 -17.42 6.94
CA GLY A 314 0.78 -18.53 7.29
C GLY A 314 0.31 -19.92 6.86
N ASP A 315 -0.90 -20.05 6.31
CA ASP A 315 -1.45 -21.33 5.83
C ASP A 315 -0.96 -21.64 4.41
N TRP A 316 0.24 -22.21 4.33
CA TRP A 316 0.83 -22.60 3.04
C TRP A 316 0.06 -23.74 2.36
N ALA A 317 -0.63 -24.59 3.13
CA ALA A 317 -1.40 -25.71 2.58
C ALA A 317 -2.68 -25.21 1.92
N GLY A 318 -3.44 -24.38 2.63
CA GLY A 318 -4.60 -23.69 2.07
C GLY A 318 -4.21 -22.84 0.86
N LEU A 319 -3.07 -22.14 0.90
CA LEU A 319 -2.57 -21.39 -0.25
C LEU A 319 -2.28 -22.30 -1.46
N ALA A 320 -1.72 -23.49 -1.25
CA ALA A 320 -1.48 -24.44 -2.34
C ALA A 320 -2.79 -24.95 -2.97
N ASP A 321 -3.78 -25.28 -2.14
CA ASP A 321 -5.10 -25.73 -2.61
C ASP A 321 -5.85 -24.64 -3.37
N ALA A 322 -5.82 -23.41 -2.85
CA ALA A 322 -6.32 -22.20 -3.50
C ALA A 322 -5.70 -21.99 -4.89
N LEU A 323 -4.36 -22.09 -4.99
CA LEU A 323 -3.66 -21.99 -6.27
C LEU A 323 -4.08 -23.10 -7.23
N ARG A 324 -4.16 -24.35 -6.76
CA ARG A 324 -4.58 -25.49 -7.57
C ARG A 324 -6.01 -25.31 -8.11
N GLN A 325 -6.93 -24.86 -7.26
CA GLN A 325 -8.32 -24.61 -7.64
C GLN A 325 -8.41 -23.56 -8.75
N VAL A 326 -7.77 -22.39 -8.56
CA VAL A 326 -7.84 -21.29 -9.52
C VAL A 326 -7.09 -21.59 -10.82
N LEU A 327 -6.03 -22.40 -10.76
CA LEU A 327 -5.30 -22.82 -11.97
C LEU A 327 -6.04 -23.91 -12.76
N ALA A 328 -6.89 -24.71 -12.12
CA ALA A 328 -7.67 -25.77 -12.75
C ALA A 328 -9.02 -25.28 -13.32
N ASP A 329 -9.57 -24.18 -12.80
CA ASP A 329 -10.85 -23.62 -13.23
C ASP A 329 -10.67 -22.21 -13.83
N ASP A 330 -10.56 -22.17 -15.16
CA ASP A 330 -10.38 -20.91 -15.88
C ASP A 330 -11.61 -19.99 -15.81
N GLU A 331 -12.82 -20.55 -15.65
CA GLU A 331 -14.04 -19.75 -15.46
C GLU A 331 -14.03 -19.06 -14.10
N LEU A 332 -13.65 -19.78 -13.03
CA LEU A 332 -13.44 -19.15 -11.72
C LEU A 332 -12.39 -18.05 -11.81
N ARG A 333 -11.26 -18.32 -12.46
CA ARG A 333 -10.16 -17.36 -12.62
C ARG A 333 -10.64 -16.08 -13.32
N LEU A 334 -11.39 -16.20 -14.42
CA LEU A 334 -11.96 -15.07 -15.16
C LEU A 334 -13.01 -14.31 -14.34
N ARG A 335 -13.89 -15.01 -13.60
CA ARG A 335 -14.88 -14.36 -12.71
C ARG A 335 -14.24 -13.53 -11.61
N LEU A 336 -13.18 -14.07 -10.98
CA LEU A 336 -12.41 -13.35 -9.97
C LEU A 336 -11.75 -12.11 -10.58
N ALA A 337 -11.09 -12.26 -11.73
CA ALA A 337 -10.41 -11.17 -12.43
C ALA A 337 -11.37 -10.04 -12.83
N TRP A 338 -12.53 -10.39 -13.40
CA TRP A 338 -13.55 -9.42 -13.79
C TRP A 338 -14.09 -8.65 -12.58
N SER A 339 -14.46 -9.37 -11.52
CA SER A 339 -15.00 -8.76 -10.30
C SER A 339 -13.98 -7.84 -9.62
N ALA A 340 -12.71 -8.26 -9.59
CA ALA A 340 -11.60 -7.44 -9.10
C ALA A 340 -11.43 -6.17 -9.94
N GLN A 341 -11.43 -6.29 -11.27
CA GLN A 341 -11.29 -5.16 -12.18
C GLN A 341 -12.42 -4.14 -12.01
N CYS A 342 -13.68 -4.59 -11.96
CA CYS A 342 -14.83 -3.71 -11.76
C CYS A 342 -14.68 -2.88 -10.47
N ARG A 343 -14.19 -3.50 -9.40
CA ARG A 343 -13.95 -2.82 -8.13
C ARG A 343 -12.78 -1.83 -8.22
N ALA A 344 -11.65 -2.26 -8.77
CA ALA A 344 -10.44 -1.44 -8.88
C ALA A 344 -10.65 -0.20 -9.77
N VAL A 345 -11.42 -0.33 -10.87
CA VAL A 345 -11.77 0.79 -11.75
C VAL A 345 -12.75 1.76 -11.08
N ARG A 346 -13.69 1.25 -10.27
CA ARG A 346 -14.64 2.09 -9.52
C ARG A 346 -13.96 2.86 -8.38
N GLU A 347 -12.96 2.26 -7.77
CA GLU A 347 -12.20 2.78 -6.62
C GLU A 347 -10.80 3.25 -7.06
N ASP A 348 -10.72 3.90 -8.22
CA ASP A 348 -9.47 4.42 -8.78
C ASP A 348 -8.92 5.65 -8.05
N ALA A 349 -7.78 6.16 -8.52
CA ALA A 349 -7.15 7.33 -7.92
C ALA A 349 -8.05 8.59 -7.94
N GLU A 350 -8.91 8.77 -8.95
CA GLU A 350 -9.86 9.89 -8.98
C GLU A 350 -10.94 9.73 -7.89
N HIS A 351 -11.40 8.51 -7.63
CA HIS A 351 -12.26 8.22 -6.49
C HIS A 351 -11.59 8.56 -5.16
N THR A 352 -10.33 8.15 -4.95
CA THR A 352 -9.55 8.51 -3.75
C THR A 352 -9.55 10.02 -3.51
N VAL A 353 -9.25 10.79 -4.56
CA VAL A 353 -9.15 12.26 -4.48
C VAL A 353 -10.51 12.91 -4.22
N ARG A 354 -11.58 12.43 -4.87
CA ARG A 354 -12.94 12.90 -4.59
C ARG A 354 -13.36 12.64 -3.14
N SER A 355 -13.01 11.48 -2.60
CA SER A 355 -13.29 11.11 -1.21
C SER A 355 -12.54 12.02 -0.24
N PHE A 356 -11.25 12.25 -0.46
CA PHE A 356 -10.48 13.22 0.34
C PHE A 356 -11.00 14.65 0.21
N ASN A 357 -11.32 15.13 -1.00
CA ASN A 357 -11.89 16.46 -1.20
C ASN A 357 -13.25 16.66 -0.52
N THR A 358 -14.03 15.60 -0.38
CA THR A 358 -15.29 15.64 0.38
C THR A 358 -15.01 15.79 1.88
N LEU A 359 -14.01 15.08 2.40
CA LEU A 359 -13.56 15.22 3.78
C LEU A 359 -12.98 16.61 4.06
N TYR A 360 -12.16 17.16 3.16
CA TYR A 360 -11.60 18.51 3.33
C TYR A 360 -12.69 19.57 3.40
N ARG A 361 -13.70 19.51 2.53
CA ARG A 361 -14.83 20.44 2.56
C ARG A 361 -15.65 20.33 3.84
N ARG A 362 -15.80 19.11 4.39
CA ARG A 362 -16.48 18.88 5.66
C ARG A 362 -15.70 19.42 6.86
N LEU A 363 -14.37 19.30 6.85
CA LEU A 363 -13.49 19.76 7.93
C LEU A 363 -13.19 21.25 7.87
N CYS A 364 -13.20 21.85 6.67
CA CYS A 364 -12.92 23.26 6.42
C CYS A 364 -14.13 23.90 5.73
N PRO A 365 -15.29 24.04 6.40
CA PRO A 365 -16.42 24.74 5.83
C PRO A 365 -15.99 26.17 5.48
N GLN A 366 -16.20 26.57 4.22
CA GLN A 366 -16.02 27.96 3.83
C GLN A 366 -17.06 28.79 4.58
N SER A 367 -16.63 29.82 5.29
CA SER A 367 -17.55 30.80 5.86
C SER A 367 -18.39 31.36 4.72
N ALA A 368 -19.71 31.17 4.81
CA ALA A 368 -20.69 31.69 3.85
C ALA A 368 -20.69 33.22 3.83
#